data_AF-M6FSG0-F1
#
_entry.id   AF-M6FSG0-F1
#
_cell.length_a   1.000
_cell.length_b   1.000
_cell.length_c   1.000
_cell.angle_alpha   90.00
_cell.angle_beta   90.00
_cell.angle_gamma   90.00
#
_symmetry.space_group_name_H-M   'P 1'
#
loop_
_entity.id
_entity.type
_entity.pdbx_description
1 polymer ?
#
loop_
_entity_poly.entity_id
_entity_poly.type
_entity_poly.pdbx_seq_one_letter_code
_entity_poly.pdbx_strand_id
1 'polypeptide(L)'
;MAVGRSDSLQELITILETMFGETIIGTDINLVKHLFYYLKADGVEFPFDYDGQRFFAIVENIEETTVDLRIPGATQGLTLRAKISFEIMNILYQFEVVILEFLEESIVQIRIPSELQAASFRKNIRVAVDDLFMNYVILFRSLSGGGREIGRNIQVEQRFNNLMREIKKDNPDLRLVNIIISEYISNVSKGYEVVFFSQNREETFLDSFIRRNDRPLFIPDTSLIINYIRENEDSESIAGNYREEYIRMVLENGQDYADKFFRELQKKEIREFVISYLVLPIRLFNDVVGYVRVYTSAMDRYSITPSQVGYLIELTEIFSYSMTKIFIREDNFRHTKAGTRVVDISINGLLFEIEEKRIFQYLKKHNIIKMFVPVSEKTLILRGEVVRYIVVEDGKYHLGVNFFDSNPDDMLILQKYIFMRMGRVLSE
;
A
#
# COMPACT_ATOMS: atom_id res chain seq x y z
N MET A 1 34.74 35.65 4.23
CA MET A 1 35.48 34.79 5.17
C MET A 1 34.64 33.56 5.43
N ALA A 2 34.90 32.51 4.66
CA ALA A 2 34.31 31.18 4.89
C ALA A 2 35.25 30.46 5.85
N VAL A 3 34.77 30.16 7.05
CA VAL A 3 35.56 29.50 8.09
C VAL A 3 34.78 28.28 8.57
N GLY A 4 35.36 27.09 8.37
CA GLY A 4 35.29 25.98 9.32
C GLY A 4 34.08 25.05 9.34
N ARG A 5 33.47 24.68 8.20
CA ARG A 5 32.39 23.65 8.17
C ARG A 5 32.82 22.25 7.72
N SER A 6 33.92 22.08 6.99
CA SER A 6 34.38 20.77 6.50
C SER A 6 35.17 19.99 7.55
N ASP A 7 36.04 20.67 8.28
CA ASP A 7 37.10 20.00 9.04
C ASP A 7 36.57 19.22 10.25
N SER A 8 35.53 19.73 10.93
CA SER A 8 34.95 19.06 12.10
C SER A 8 34.17 17.79 11.74
N LEU A 9 33.59 17.71 10.54
CA LEU A 9 32.78 16.57 10.08
C LEU A 9 33.68 15.48 9.48
N GLN A 10 34.76 15.89 8.79
CA GLN A 10 35.82 15.00 8.33
C GLN A 10 36.63 14.42 9.50
N GLU A 11 36.93 15.21 10.54
CA GLU A 11 37.52 14.68 11.78
C GLU A 11 36.59 13.66 12.45
N LEU A 12 35.27 13.92 12.45
CA LEU A 12 34.25 13.01 12.99
C LEU A 12 34.22 11.68 12.23
N ILE A 13 34.24 11.73 10.90
CA ILE A 13 34.32 10.53 10.04
C ILE A 13 35.64 9.79 10.29
N THR A 14 36.77 10.51 10.35
CA THR A 14 38.11 9.91 10.54
C THR A 14 38.27 9.26 11.93
N ILE A 15 37.69 9.86 12.99
CA ILE A 15 37.70 9.31 14.36
C ILE A 15 36.79 8.08 14.45
N LEU A 16 35.64 8.08 13.77
CA LEU A 16 34.71 6.94 13.78
C LEU A 16 35.19 5.78 12.89
N GLU A 17 35.89 6.06 11.78
CA GLU A 17 36.49 5.04 10.91
C GLU A 17 37.71 4.35 11.55
N THR A 18 38.44 5.05 12.43
CA THR A 18 39.59 4.47 13.15
C THR A 18 39.17 3.58 14.34
N MET A 19 37.93 3.69 14.83
CA MET A 19 37.40 2.85 15.91
C MET A 19 36.54 1.70 15.37
N PHE A 20 37.21 0.57 15.13
CA PHE A 20 36.66 -0.68 14.61
C PHE A 20 35.36 -1.17 15.29
N GLY A 21 34.40 -1.63 14.47
CA GLY A 21 33.58 -2.84 14.68
C GLY A 21 32.58 -2.94 15.84
N GLU A 22 32.56 -2.03 16.80
CA GLU A 22 31.74 -2.11 18.02
C GLU A 22 30.83 -0.88 18.18
N THR A 23 29.81 -1.02 19.04
CA THR A 23 28.91 0.09 19.42
C THR A 23 29.73 1.27 19.93
N ILE A 24 29.62 2.41 19.25
CA ILE A 24 30.38 3.61 19.60
C ILE A 24 29.64 4.31 20.73
N ILE A 25 30.33 4.44 21.87
CA ILE A 25 29.91 5.19 23.05
C ILE A 25 30.91 6.34 23.21
N GLY A 26 30.43 7.58 23.37
CA GLY A 26 31.30 8.75 23.38
C GLY A 26 30.75 9.91 24.21
N THR A 27 31.62 10.71 24.81
CA THR A 27 31.28 11.72 25.82
C THR A 27 31.03 13.13 25.26
N ASP A 28 30.82 13.29 23.96
CA ASP A 28 30.67 14.62 23.35
C ASP A 28 29.19 15.02 23.15
N ILE A 29 28.70 15.88 24.05
CA ILE A 29 27.36 16.48 23.98
C ILE A 29 27.15 17.33 22.71
N ASN A 30 28.21 17.94 22.16
CA ASN A 30 28.10 18.75 20.95
C ASN A 30 27.81 17.87 19.74
N LEU A 31 28.42 16.69 19.67
CA LEU A 31 28.16 15.70 18.63
C LEU A 31 26.69 15.27 18.66
N VAL A 32 26.14 14.94 19.82
CA VAL A 32 24.72 14.58 19.98
C VAL A 32 23.82 15.74 19.54
N LYS A 33 24.17 16.97 19.91
CA LYS A 33 23.43 18.18 19.51
C LYS A 33 23.45 18.38 17.99
N HIS A 34 24.58 18.13 17.32
CA HIS A 34 24.68 18.19 15.86
C HIS A 34 23.77 17.17 15.16
N LEU A 35 23.57 15.98 15.74
CA LEU A 35 22.62 14.99 15.21
C LEU A 35 21.18 15.54 15.21
N PHE A 36 20.76 16.21 16.30
CA PHE A 36 19.44 16.84 16.33
C PHE A 36 19.31 18.01 15.35
N TYR A 37 20.37 18.80 15.17
CA TYR A 37 20.39 19.85 14.14
C TYR A 37 20.22 19.27 12.73
N TYR A 38 20.85 18.13 12.45
CA TYR A 38 20.68 17.42 11.19
C TYR A 38 19.22 16.96 11.00
N LEU A 39 18.63 16.31 12.02
CA LEU A 39 17.23 15.87 11.96
C LEU A 39 16.26 17.03 11.76
N LYS A 40 16.53 18.18 12.37
CA LYS A 40 15.73 19.41 12.19
C LYS A 40 15.86 19.99 10.78
N ALA A 41 17.07 20.05 10.24
CA ALA A 41 17.34 20.62 8.92
C ALA A 41 16.64 19.82 7.80
N ASP A 42 16.68 18.50 7.89
CA ASP A 42 16.12 17.58 6.89
C ASP A 42 14.65 17.19 7.18
N GLY A 43 14.04 17.72 8.25
CA GLY A 43 12.66 17.41 8.64
C GLY A 43 12.42 15.92 8.89
N VAL A 44 13.43 15.18 9.35
CA VAL A 44 13.39 13.71 9.41
C VAL A 44 12.51 13.25 10.55
N GLU A 45 11.46 12.50 10.21
CA GLU A 45 10.66 11.75 11.18
C GLU A 45 11.44 10.55 11.73
N PHE A 46 11.46 10.40 13.05
CA PHE A 46 12.10 9.26 13.71
C PHE A 46 11.24 8.62 14.80
N PRO A 47 11.39 7.29 15.02
CA PRO A 47 10.72 6.58 16.11
C PRO A 47 10.96 7.15 17.50
N PHE A 48 9.86 7.32 18.24
CA PHE A 48 9.82 7.67 19.65
C PHE A 48 9.03 6.60 20.41
N ASP A 49 9.73 5.69 21.08
CA ASP A 49 9.16 4.60 21.85
C ASP A 49 8.95 5.08 23.30
N TYR A 50 7.68 5.20 23.71
CA TYR A 50 7.27 5.72 25.01
C TYR A 50 6.13 4.90 25.61
N ASP A 51 6.32 4.46 26.86
CA ASP A 51 5.35 3.68 27.64
C ASP A 51 4.78 2.44 26.90
N GLY A 52 5.64 1.77 26.14
CA GLY A 52 5.28 0.57 25.35
C GLY A 52 4.55 0.87 24.04
N GLN A 53 4.28 2.15 23.73
CA GLN A 53 3.73 2.60 22.46
C GLN A 53 4.83 3.23 21.59
N ARG A 54 4.65 3.15 20.27
CA ARG A 54 5.60 3.68 19.30
C ARG A 54 4.98 4.84 18.54
N PHE A 55 5.57 6.01 18.70
CA PHE A 55 5.20 7.25 18.01
C PHE A 55 6.27 7.64 16.99
N PHE A 56 5.99 8.69 16.22
CA PHE A 56 6.96 9.35 15.35
C PHE A 56 7.14 10.79 15.79
N ALA A 57 8.39 11.22 15.89
CA ALA A 57 8.78 12.54 16.33
C ALA A 57 9.50 13.29 15.21
N ILE A 58 9.30 14.60 15.17
CA ILE A 58 10.05 15.55 14.34
C ILE A 58 10.70 16.57 15.28
N VAL A 59 11.96 16.94 15.02
CA VAL A 59 12.63 17.99 15.79
C VAL A 59 12.05 19.35 15.40
N GLU A 60 11.42 20.03 16.35
CA GLU A 60 10.84 21.35 16.15
C GLU A 60 11.82 22.46 16.56
N ASN A 61 12.35 22.37 17.78
CA ASN A 61 13.33 23.32 18.28
C ASN A 61 14.46 22.67 19.07
N ILE A 62 15.62 23.35 19.09
CA ILE A 62 16.82 22.87 19.77
C ILE A 62 17.38 24.06 20.55
N GLU A 63 17.45 23.92 21.88
CA GLU A 63 18.02 24.93 22.76
C GLU A 63 19.43 24.51 23.23
N GLU A 64 19.91 25.08 24.34
CA GLU A 64 21.23 24.74 24.87
C GLU A 64 21.32 23.28 25.34
N THR A 65 20.34 22.81 26.11
CA THR A 65 20.35 21.50 26.78
C THR A 65 19.08 20.68 26.52
N THR A 66 18.13 21.22 25.77
CA THR A 66 16.80 20.66 25.53
C THR A 66 16.48 20.65 24.04
N VAL A 67 15.60 19.73 23.67
CA VAL A 67 15.05 19.59 22.31
C VAL A 67 13.55 19.45 22.42
N ASP A 68 12.83 20.24 21.63
CA ASP A 68 11.38 20.16 21.51
C ASP A 68 11.02 19.27 20.32
N LEU A 69 10.27 18.22 20.60
CA LEU A 69 9.84 17.23 19.62
C LEU A 69 8.34 17.36 19.39
N ARG A 70 7.92 17.47 18.14
CA ARG A 70 6.50 17.37 17.79
C ARG A 70 6.13 15.90 17.63
N ILE A 71 5.20 15.41 18.46
CA ILE A 71 4.80 14.00 18.53
C ILE A 71 3.27 13.89 18.56
N PRO A 72 2.60 13.83 17.40
CA PRO A 72 1.14 13.79 17.33
C PRO A 72 0.54 12.63 18.13
N GLY A 73 -0.39 12.95 19.03
CA GLY A 73 -1.14 11.95 19.81
C GLY A 73 -0.37 11.35 21.00
N ALA A 74 0.84 11.80 21.29
CA ALA A 74 1.52 11.43 22.53
C ALA A 74 0.89 12.15 23.73
N THR A 75 0.43 11.38 24.70
CA THR A 75 -0.07 11.89 25.99
C THR A 75 0.90 11.52 27.11
N GLN A 76 0.91 12.33 28.17
CA GLN A 76 1.73 12.06 29.35
C GLN A 76 1.40 10.69 29.96
N GLY A 77 2.39 9.79 29.98
CA GLY A 77 2.33 8.47 30.58
C GLY A 77 2.98 8.44 31.97
N LEU A 78 3.24 7.23 32.47
CA LEU A 78 3.76 7.04 33.84
C LEU A 78 5.28 7.22 33.95
N THR A 79 6.00 7.10 32.84
CA THR A 79 7.46 7.17 32.81
C THR A 79 7.95 8.52 32.28
N LEU A 80 9.12 8.97 32.72
CA LEU A 80 9.79 10.18 32.20
C LEU A 80 10.96 9.83 31.29
N ARG A 81 10.92 8.63 30.68
CA ARG A 81 11.96 8.16 29.78
C ARG A 81 11.35 7.62 28.51
N ALA A 82 11.98 7.93 27.40
CA ALA A 82 11.63 7.39 26.09
C ALA A 82 12.88 6.87 25.40
N LYS A 83 12.69 5.96 24.44
CA LYS A 83 13.75 5.54 23.53
C LYS A 83 13.53 6.19 22.18
N ILE A 84 14.55 6.84 21.67
CA ILE A 84 14.57 7.37 20.32
C ILE A 84 15.63 6.61 19.51
N SER A 85 15.33 6.39 18.25
CA SER A 85 16.30 5.82 17.32
C SER A 85 16.16 6.45 15.96
N PHE A 86 17.26 6.85 15.37
CA PHE A 86 17.29 7.48 14.07
C PHE A 86 18.59 7.14 13.34
N GLU A 87 18.60 7.38 12.05
CA GLU A 87 19.72 7.03 11.20
C GLU A 87 20.24 8.25 10.47
N ILE A 88 21.55 8.45 10.52
CA ILE A 88 22.26 9.47 9.76
C ILE A 88 23.48 8.80 9.14
N MET A 89 23.69 8.98 7.82
CA MET A 89 24.85 8.45 7.08
C MET A 89 25.18 6.97 7.37
N ASN A 90 24.18 6.08 7.36
CA ASN A 90 24.33 4.63 7.63
C ASN A 90 24.72 4.23 9.05
N ILE A 91 24.68 5.16 10.00
CA ILE A 91 24.86 4.90 11.42
C ILE A 91 23.50 4.97 12.09
N LEU A 92 23.11 3.89 12.76
CA LEU A 92 21.93 3.85 13.60
C LEU A 92 22.30 4.38 14.99
N TYR A 93 21.75 5.53 15.33
CA TYR A 93 21.85 6.13 16.65
C TYR A 93 20.66 5.72 17.50
N GLN A 94 20.91 5.34 18.75
CA GLN A 94 19.89 5.00 19.73
C GLN A 94 20.17 5.72 21.03
N PHE A 95 19.14 6.35 21.58
CA PHE A 95 19.22 7.07 22.85
C PHE A 95 18.02 6.74 23.73
N GLU A 96 18.27 6.58 25.01
CA GLU A 96 17.30 6.74 26.08
C GLU A 96 17.33 8.19 26.54
N VAL A 97 16.24 8.91 26.32
CA VAL A 97 16.09 10.34 26.60
C VAL A 97 15.17 10.56 27.79
N VAL A 98 15.46 11.60 28.57
CA VAL A 98 14.62 12.03 29.69
C VAL A 98 13.61 13.06 29.18
N ILE A 99 12.33 12.78 29.39
CA ILE A 99 11.24 13.72 29.11
C ILE A 99 11.17 14.70 30.27
N LEU A 100 11.19 15.99 29.96
CA LEU A 100 11.05 17.06 30.94
C LEU A 100 9.59 17.47 31.08
N GLU A 101 8.91 17.72 29.97
CA GLU A 101 7.55 18.24 29.96
C GLU A 101 6.81 17.86 28.67
N PHE A 102 5.48 17.73 28.78
CA PHE A 102 4.56 17.68 27.66
C PHE A 102 3.90 19.06 27.54
N LEU A 103 4.22 19.79 26.49
CA LEU A 103 3.69 21.11 26.20
C LEU A 103 2.40 21.03 25.39
N GLU A 104 1.74 22.16 25.19
CA GLU A 104 0.55 22.26 24.33
C GLU A 104 0.87 21.88 22.87
N GLU A 105 -0.15 21.53 22.08
CA GLU A 105 -0.02 21.16 20.65
C GLU A 105 0.77 19.88 20.32
N SER A 106 0.85 18.92 21.25
CA SER A 106 1.60 17.66 21.06
C SER A 106 3.12 17.82 20.98
N ILE A 107 3.65 18.86 21.63
CA ILE A 107 5.09 19.08 21.76
C ILE A 107 5.59 18.39 23.03
N VAL A 108 6.69 17.64 22.93
CA VAL A 108 7.34 16.95 24.04
C VAL A 108 8.77 17.47 24.14
N GLN A 109 9.08 18.08 25.29
CA GLN A 109 10.43 18.58 25.55
C GLN A 109 11.27 17.48 26.21
N ILE A 110 12.41 17.19 25.61
CA ILE A 110 13.38 16.22 26.13
C ILE A 110 14.70 16.91 26.48
N ARG A 111 15.44 16.32 27.41
CA ARG A 111 16.84 16.70 27.67
C ARG A 111 17.75 16.07 26.62
N ILE A 112 18.65 16.86 26.04
CA ILE A 112 19.70 16.37 25.15
C ILE A 112 20.58 15.38 25.94
N PRO A 113 20.78 14.14 25.46
CA PRO A 113 21.72 13.21 26.08
C PRO A 113 23.12 13.82 26.16
N SER A 114 23.74 13.72 27.34
CA SER A 114 25.09 14.23 27.58
C SER A 114 26.17 13.44 26.85
N GLU A 115 25.84 12.23 26.38
CA GLU A 115 26.75 11.31 25.74
C GLU A 115 26.04 10.53 24.61
N LEU A 116 26.85 10.11 23.64
CA LEU A 116 26.46 9.15 22.62
C LEU A 116 26.30 7.78 23.28
N GLN A 117 25.05 7.34 23.45
CA GLN A 117 24.74 6.11 24.20
C GLN A 117 24.91 4.85 23.36
N ALA A 118 24.45 4.87 22.12
CA ALA A 118 24.69 3.80 21.18
C ALA A 118 24.67 4.33 19.74
N ALA A 119 25.76 4.14 19.04
CA ALA A 119 25.81 4.26 17.59
C ALA A 119 26.34 2.95 17.01
N SER A 120 25.63 2.40 16.02
CA SER A 120 26.06 1.19 15.34
C SER A 120 26.03 1.41 13.84
N PHE A 121 27.11 1.07 13.16
CA PHE A 121 27.09 1.00 11.71
C PHE A 121 26.08 -0.05 11.28
N ARG A 122 25.32 0.26 10.23
CA ARG A 122 24.52 -0.75 9.59
C ARG A 122 25.43 -1.88 9.10
N LYS A 123 25.02 -3.11 9.41
CA LYS A 123 25.60 -4.30 8.76
C LYS A 123 25.58 -4.17 7.23
N ASN A 124 24.55 -3.52 6.70
CA ASN A 124 24.33 -3.33 5.28
C ASN A 124 24.13 -1.84 4.98
N ILE A 125 25.17 -1.23 4.42
CA ILE A 125 25.24 0.18 4.03
C ILE A 125 24.21 0.46 2.92
N ARG A 126 23.51 1.59 3.01
CA ARG A 126 22.69 2.18 1.96
C ARG A 126 23.47 3.27 1.24
N VAL A 127 23.27 3.33 -0.06
CA VAL A 127 23.87 4.33 -0.93
C VAL A 127 22.74 5.10 -1.58
N ALA A 128 22.75 6.43 -1.44
CA ALA A 128 21.85 7.31 -2.17
C ALA A 128 22.21 7.29 -3.65
N VAL A 129 21.19 7.21 -4.51
CA VAL A 129 21.36 7.10 -5.96
C VAL A 129 20.41 8.05 -6.67
N ASP A 130 20.95 8.92 -7.52
CA ASP A 130 20.15 9.88 -8.29
C ASP A 130 19.93 9.43 -9.75
N ASP A 131 20.76 8.50 -10.23
CA ASP A 131 20.81 8.05 -11.62
C ASP A 131 20.38 6.59 -11.81
N LEU A 132 19.81 5.97 -10.77
CA LEU A 132 19.34 4.59 -10.82
C LEU A 132 17.82 4.56 -10.97
N PHE A 133 17.36 3.89 -12.03
CA PHE A 133 15.95 3.66 -12.30
C PHE A 133 15.68 2.18 -12.36
N MET A 134 14.46 1.76 -12.06
CA MET A 134 14.02 0.37 -12.15
C MET A 134 12.64 0.27 -12.78
N ASN A 135 12.30 -0.93 -13.22
CA ASN A 135 10.91 -1.33 -13.45
C ASN A 135 10.51 -2.36 -12.42
N TYR A 136 9.23 -2.50 -12.13
CA TYR A 136 8.76 -3.55 -11.24
C TYR A 136 7.43 -4.14 -11.70
N VAL A 137 7.17 -5.35 -11.22
CA VAL A 137 5.86 -6.01 -11.35
C VAL A 137 5.42 -6.52 -9.98
N ILE A 138 4.11 -6.52 -9.76
CA ILE A 138 3.53 -7.05 -8.53
C ILE A 138 3.37 -8.56 -8.67
N LEU A 139 3.90 -9.28 -7.69
CA LEU A 139 3.72 -10.72 -7.59
C LEU A 139 2.45 -11.02 -6.78
N PHE A 140 1.70 -12.03 -7.25
CA PHE A 140 0.52 -12.48 -6.54
C PHE A 140 0.92 -13.09 -5.19
N ARG A 141 0.27 -12.62 -4.11
CA ARG A 141 0.41 -13.18 -2.77
C ARG A 141 -0.94 -13.49 -2.14
N SER A 142 -1.89 -12.56 -2.24
CA SER A 142 -3.29 -12.72 -1.84
C SER A 142 -4.17 -11.76 -2.66
N LEU A 143 -5.48 -12.04 -2.70
CA LEU A 143 -6.46 -11.16 -3.35
C LEU A 143 -6.64 -9.82 -2.63
N SER A 144 -6.51 -9.81 -1.31
CA SER A 144 -6.72 -8.63 -0.45
C SER A 144 -5.52 -7.66 -0.37
N GLY A 145 -4.34 -8.07 -0.85
CA GLY A 145 -3.09 -7.32 -0.74
C GLY A 145 -2.61 -7.21 0.71
N GLY A 146 -1.48 -7.83 1.04
CA GLY A 146 -0.75 -7.57 2.29
C GLY A 146 -1.15 -8.39 3.54
N GLY A 147 -2.22 -9.19 3.50
CA GLY A 147 -2.54 -10.14 4.58
C GLY A 147 -1.81 -11.47 4.41
N ARG A 148 -1.18 -12.01 5.47
CA ARG A 148 -0.71 -13.41 5.52
C ARG A 148 -1.91 -14.37 5.68
N GLU A 149 -2.83 -14.39 4.74
CA GLU A 149 -3.94 -15.36 4.74
C GLU A 149 -3.50 -16.65 4.04
N ILE A 150 -2.68 -17.46 4.73
CA ILE A 150 -2.02 -18.64 4.17
C ILE A 150 -3.01 -19.78 3.83
N GLY A 151 -4.29 -19.70 4.23
CA GLY A 151 -5.30 -20.75 3.98
C GLY A 151 -6.31 -20.46 2.86
N ARG A 152 -6.82 -19.22 2.75
CA ARG A 152 -7.90 -18.88 1.79
C ARG A 152 -7.45 -18.95 0.33
N ASN A 153 -6.21 -18.55 0.05
CA ASN A 153 -5.68 -18.56 -1.31
C ASN A 153 -5.62 -19.96 -1.93
N ILE A 154 -5.40 -21.02 -1.15
CA ILE A 154 -5.24 -22.38 -1.69
C ILE A 154 -6.54 -22.88 -2.33
N GLN A 155 -7.69 -22.65 -1.66
CA GLN A 155 -8.99 -23.08 -2.19
C GLN A 155 -9.37 -22.31 -3.44
N VAL A 156 -9.13 -20.99 -3.43
CA VAL A 156 -9.36 -20.11 -4.59
C VAL A 156 -8.45 -20.52 -5.76
N GLU A 157 -7.18 -20.83 -5.50
CA GLU A 157 -6.24 -21.28 -6.53
C GLU A 157 -6.65 -22.61 -7.18
N GLN A 158 -7.17 -23.55 -6.40
CA GLN A 158 -7.69 -24.81 -6.94
C GLN A 158 -8.96 -24.59 -7.77
N ARG A 159 -9.86 -23.73 -7.29
CA ARG A 159 -11.14 -23.42 -7.93
C ARG A 159 -10.96 -22.67 -9.26
N PHE A 160 -10.03 -21.72 -9.32
CA PHE A 160 -9.78 -20.86 -10.49
C PHE A 160 -8.39 -21.10 -11.11
N ASN A 161 -7.97 -22.37 -11.21
CA ASN A 161 -6.61 -22.74 -11.61
C ASN A 161 -6.14 -22.08 -12.92
N ASN A 162 -6.97 -22.11 -13.97
CA ASN A 162 -6.61 -21.53 -15.28
C ASN A 162 -6.37 -20.02 -15.19
N LEU A 163 -7.23 -19.31 -14.46
CA LEU A 163 -7.12 -17.87 -14.24
C LEU A 163 -5.89 -17.53 -13.38
N MET A 164 -5.66 -18.30 -12.32
CA MET A 164 -4.51 -18.11 -11.43
C MET A 164 -3.18 -18.39 -12.12
N ARG A 165 -3.12 -19.35 -13.03
CA ARG A 165 -1.93 -19.61 -13.86
C ARG A 165 -1.58 -18.40 -14.73
N GLU A 166 -2.58 -17.70 -15.28
CA GLU A 166 -2.36 -16.49 -16.06
C GLU A 166 -1.90 -15.32 -15.18
N ILE A 167 -2.58 -15.11 -14.04
CA ILE A 167 -2.30 -13.98 -13.13
C ILE A 167 -0.95 -14.11 -12.44
N LYS A 168 -0.45 -15.34 -12.21
CA LYS A 168 0.88 -15.57 -11.64
C LYS A 168 2.03 -15.22 -12.59
N LYS A 169 1.78 -15.04 -13.89
CA LYS A 169 2.80 -14.56 -14.83
C LYS A 169 3.24 -13.14 -14.49
N ASP A 170 4.46 -12.78 -14.87
CA ASP A 170 4.92 -11.39 -14.81
C ASP A 170 4.11 -10.50 -15.76
N ASN A 171 3.69 -11.05 -16.91
CA ASN A 171 2.85 -10.41 -17.93
C ASN A 171 1.55 -11.20 -18.15
N PRO A 172 0.47 -10.91 -17.41
CA PRO A 172 -0.83 -11.49 -17.71
C PRO A 172 -1.42 -10.90 -19.00
N ASP A 173 -2.04 -11.73 -19.84
CA ASP A 173 -2.79 -11.30 -21.01
C ASP A 173 -4.24 -10.98 -20.63
N LEU A 174 -4.62 -9.70 -20.72
CA LEU A 174 -5.98 -9.24 -20.38
C LEU A 174 -7.05 -9.90 -21.25
N ARG A 175 -6.78 -10.16 -22.54
CA ARG A 175 -7.75 -10.77 -23.44
C ARG A 175 -8.02 -12.22 -23.01
N LEU A 176 -6.97 -12.94 -22.66
CA LEU A 176 -7.09 -14.31 -22.15
C LEU A 176 -7.80 -14.35 -20.80
N VAL A 177 -7.46 -13.43 -19.89
CA VAL A 177 -8.15 -13.26 -18.61
C VAL A 177 -9.65 -13.05 -18.82
N ASN A 178 -10.04 -12.15 -19.74
CA ASN A 178 -11.43 -11.89 -20.07
C ASN A 178 -12.15 -13.16 -20.59
N ILE A 179 -11.53 -13.91 -21.50
CA ILE A 179 -12.08 -15.16 -22.03
C ILE A 179 -12.31 -16.18 -20.90
N ILE A 180 -11.32 -16.37 -20.02
CA ILE A 180 -11.39 -17.33 -18.91
C ILE A 180 -12.49 -16.93 -17.92
N ILE A 181 -12.63 -15.64 -17.59
CA ILE A 181 -13.67 -15.16 -16.67
C ILE A 181 -15.06 -15.33 -17.28
N SER A 182 -15.23 -15.00 -18.57
CA SER A 182 -16.48 -15.22 -19.29
C SER A 182 -16.90 -16.70 -19.25
N GLU A 183 -15.96 -17.62 -19.40
CA GLU A 183 -16.21 -19.07 -19.27
C GLU A 183 -16.67 -19.44 -17.86
N TYR A 184 -15.98 -18.96 -16.81
CA TYR A 184 -16.37 -19.21 -15.43
C TYR A 184 -17.73 -18.62 -15.06
N ILE A 185 -18.08 -17.41 -15.52
CA ILE A 185 -19.41 -16.83 -15.33
C ILE A 185 -20.47 -17.66 -16.05
N SER A 186 -20.18 -18.10 -17.28
CA SER A 186 -21.12 -18.88 -18.10
C SER A 186 -21.50 -20.23 -17.49
N ASN A 187 -20.65 -20.79 -16.63
CA ASN A 187 -20.97 -22.00 -15.84
C ASN A 187 -22.00 -21.74 -14.73
N VAL A 188 -22.18 -20.49 -14.31
CA VAL A 188 -23.17 -20.08 -13.30
C VAL A 188 -24.42 -19.52 -13.96
N SER A 189 -24.26 -18.58 -14.91
CA SER A 189 -25.35 -18.05 -15.71
C SER A 189 -24.91 -17.68 -17.13
N LYS A 190 -25.80 -17.95 -18.10
CA LYS A 190 -25.63 -17.52 -19.49
C LYS A 190 -25.86 -16.03 -19.69
N GLY A 191 -26.63 -15.40 -18.80
CA GLY A 191 -26.92 -13.97 -18.83
C GLY A 191 -25.91 -13.20 -18.00
N TYR A 192 -25.01 -12.46 -18.65
CA TYR A 192 -24.16 -11.51 -17.96
C TYR A 192 -23.79 -10.29 -18.82
N GLU A 193 -23.49 -9.19 -18.15
CA GLU A 193 -23.03 -7.94 -18.74
C GLU A 193 -21.81 -7.43 -17.98
N VAL A 194 -20.78 -7.01 -18.71
CA VAL A 194 -19.62 -6.32 -18.14
C VAL A 194 -19.76 -4.85 -18.50
N VAL A 195 -19.92 -3.99 -17.50
CA VAL A 195 -20.15 -2.56 -17.68
C VAL A 195 -19.00 -1.78 -17.06
N PHE A 196 -18.29 -1.01 -17.87
CA PHE A 196 -17.33 -0.01 -17.40
C PHE A 196 -17.98 1.37 -17.40
N PHE A 197 -17.70 2.16 -16.38
CA PHE A 197 -18.18 3.53 -16.31
C PHE A 197 -17.48 4.38 -17.37
N SER A 198 -18.26 5.21 -18.06
CA SER A 198 -17.77 6.10 -19.11
C SER A 198 -18.44 7.46 -18.97
N GLN A 199 -17.70 8.53 -19.26
CA GLN A 199 -18.23 9.90 -19.24
C GLN A 199 -19.28 10.15 -20.33
N ASN A 200 -19.32 9.31 -21.37
CA ASN A 200 -20.19 9.49 -22.53
C ASN A 200 -21.57 8.82 -22.38
N ARG A 201 -21.87 8.23 -21.23
CA ARG A 201 -23.14 7.55 -20.94
C ARG A 201 -23.79 8.20 -19.74
N GLU A 202 -25.11 8.39 -19.79
CA GLU A 202 -25.88 8.82 -18.61
C GLU A 202 -25.74 7.79 -17.49
N GLU A 203 -25.37 8.29 -16.30
CA GLU A 203 -25.21 7.47 -15.11
C GLU A 203 -26.55 6.88 -14.68
N THR A 204 -26.61 5.55 -14.60
CA THR A 204 -27.81 4.86 -14.14
C THR A 204 -27.89 4.81 -12.62
N PHE A 205 -29.09 4.54 -12.09
CA PHE A 205 -29.26 4.26 -10.65
C PHE A 205 -28.29 3.17 -10.17
N LEU A 206 -28.13 2.09 -10.95
CA LEU A 206 -27.22 1.00 -10.57
C LEU A 206 -25.75 1.45 -10.56
N ASP A 207 -25.34 2.28 -11.52
CA ASP A 207 -23.97 2.82 -11.61
C ASP A 207 -23.64 3.61 -10.33
N SER A 208 -24.53 4.55 -9.97
CA SER A 208 -24.37 5.38 -8.77
C SER A 208 -24.44 4.57 -7.48
N PHE A 209 -25.31 3.55 -7.41
CA PHE A 209 -25.41 2.65 -6.26
C PHE A 209 -24.11 1.88 -6.05
N ILE A 210 -23.60 1.21 -7.09
CA ILE A 210 -22.40 0.36 -6.97
C ILE A 210 -21.17 1.21 -6.67
N ARG A 211 -21.03 2.38 -7.28
CA ARG A 211 -19.90 3.29 -6.99
C ARG A 211 -19.91 3.81 -5.56
N ARG A 212 -21.09 4.09 -4.99
CA ARG A 212 -21.23 4.64 -3.64
C ARG A 212 -21.08 3.59 -2.54
N ASN A 213 -21.68 2.42 -2.74
CA ASN A 213 -21.73 1.39 -1.71
C ASN A 213 -20.54 0.43 -1.76
N ASP A 214 -19.78 0.42 -2.86
CA ASP A 214 -18.56 -0.37 -3.05
C ASP A 214 -18.68 -1.83 -2.58
N ARG A 215 -19.82 -2.48 -2.86
CA ARG A 215 -20.11 -3.84 -2.41
C ARG A 215 -20.95 -4.63 -3.41
N PRO A 216 -20.86 -5.97 -3.39
CA PRO A 216 -21.74 -6.83 -4.15
C PRO A 216 -23.21 -6.60 -3.79
N LEU A 217 -24.06 -6.56 -4.80
CA LEU A 217 -25.51 -6.48 -4.69
C LEU A 217 -26.14 -7.78 -5.16
N PHE A 218 -26.97 -8.41 -4.35
CA PHE A 218 -27.65 -9.65 -4.70
C PHE A 218 -29.16 -9.56 -4.48
N ILE A 219 -29.92 -9.89 -5.53
CA ILE A 219 -31.37 -10.02 -5.50
C ILE A 219 -31.72 -11.48 -5.84
N PRO A 220 -32.06 -12.33 -4.85
CA PRO A 220 -32.32 -13.75 -5.06
C PRO A 220 -33.62 -14.04 -5.84
N ASP A 221 -34.60 -13.15 -5.74
CA ASP A 221 -35.88 -13.25 -6.46
C ASP A 221 -36.46 -11.85 -6.66
N THR A 222 -36.59 -11.43 -7.92
CA THR A 222 -37.12 -10.11 -8.31
C THR A 222 -38.63 -9.99 -8.08
N SER A 223 -39.37 -11.10 -7.91
CA SER A 223 -40.81 -11.09 -7.69
C SER A 223 -41.20 -10.59 -6.29
N LEU A 224 -40.26 -10.61 -5.34
CA LEU A 224 -40.48 -10.22 -3.95
C LEU A 224 -39.76 -8.90 -3.63
N ILE A 225 -40.53 -7.84 -3.35
CA ILE A 225 -40.00 -6.51 -2.99
C ILE A 225 -39.08 -6.57 -1.76
N ILE A 226 -39.32 -7.55 -0.88
CA ILE A 226 -38.55 -7.76 0.34
C ILE A 226 -37.06 -8.01 0.06
N ASN A 227 -36.74 -8.61 -1.08
CA ASN A 227 -35.37 -8.90 -1.48
C ASN A 227 -34.57 -7.64 -1.86
N TYR A 228 -35.26 -6.53 -2.14
CA TYR A 228 -34.63 -5.27 -2.48
C TYR A 228 -34.33 -4.41 -1.25
N ILE A 229 -35.28 -4.35 -0.30
CA ILE A 229 -35.30 -3.28 0.72
C ILE A 229 -35.36 -3.77 2.17
N ARG A 230 -35.41 -5.08 2.42
CA ARG A 230 -35.41 -5.59 3.81
C ARG A 230 -33.98 -5.63 4.33
N GLU A 231 -33.85 -5.43 5.63
CA GLU A 231 -32.63 -5.76 6.34
C GLU A 231 -32.39 -7.27 6.23
N ASN A 232 -31.19 -7.65 5.79
CA ASN A 232 -30.77 -9.04 5.76
C ASN A 232 -30.62 -9.47 7.23
N GLU A 233 -31.49 -10.37 7.70
CA GLU A 233 -31.46 -10.88 9.08
C GLU A 233 -30.18 -11.69 9.36
N ASP A 234 -29.54 -12.20 8.29
CA ASP A 234 -28.25 -12.87 8.35
C ASP A 234 -27.11 -11.85 8.31
N SER A 235 -26.49 -11.60 9.47
CA SER A 235 -25.25 -10.82 9.62
C SER A 235 -24.05 -11.41 8.84
N GLU A 236 -24.22 -12.57 8.20
CA GLU A 236 -23.22 -13.27 7.39
C GLU A 236 -23.46 -13.17 5.86
N SER A 237 -24.46 -12.41 5.42
CA SER A 237 -24.72 -12.27 3.97
C SER A 237 -23.54 -11.59 3.25
N ILE A 238 -22.85 -12.37 2.41
CA ILE A 238 -21.64 -11.96 1.66
C ILE A 238 -21.97 -10.85 0.63
N ALA A 239 -23.24 -10.69 0.26
CA ALA A 239 -23.74 -9.63 -0.61
C ALA A 239 -24.91 -8.87 0.03
N GLY A 240 -24.97 -7.56 -0.20
CA GLY A 240 -26.06 -6.70 0.28
C GLY A 240 -27.21 -6.60 -0.71
N ASN A 241 -28.30 -5.98 -0.30
CA ASN A 241 -29.37 -5.51 -1.19
C ASN A 241 -29.40 -3.96 -1.23
N TYR A 242 -30.51 -3.35 -1.66
CA TYR A 242 -30.68 -1.90 -1.71
C TYR A 242 -31.18 -1.28 -0.39
N ARG A 243 -31.13 -1.98 0.75
CA ARG A 243 -31.63 -1.48 2.04
C ARG A 243 -31.11 -0.10 2.41
N GLU A 244 -29.79 0.11 2.35
CA GLU A 244 -29.16 1.39 2.72
C GLU A 244 -29.60 2.52 1.79
N GLU A 245 -29.73 2.21 0.50
CA GLU A 245 -30.20 3.14 -0.51
C GLU A 245 -31.67 3.51 -0.30
N TYR A 246 -32.49 2.53 0.05
CA TYR A 246 -33.89 2.72 0.43
C TYR A 246 -34.01 3.63 1.65
N ILE A 247 -33.29 3.34 2.74
CA ILE A 247 -33.30 4.18 3.94
C ILE A 247 -32.89 5.62 3.60
N ARG A 248 -31.86 5.79 2.77
CA ARG A 248 -31.42 7.12 2.35
C ARG A 248 -32.52 7.87 1.59
N MET A 249 -33.18 7.23 0.62
CA MET A 249 -34.29 7.85 -0.11
C MET A 249 -35.49 8.16 0.80
N VAL A 250 -35.77 7.32 1.80
CA VAL A 250 -36.81 7.60 2.80
C VAL A 250 -36.49 8.87 3.57
N LEU A 251 -35.23 9.05 4.00
CA LEU A 251 -34.78 10.23 4.72
C LEU A 251 -34.76 11.50 3.85
N GLU A 252 -34.40 11.38 2.57
CA GLU A 252 -34.25 12.51 1.64
C GLU A 252 -35.58 12.95 0.98
N ASN A 253 -36.46 12.00 0.67
CA ASN A 253 -37.64 12.23 -0.18
C ASN A 253 -38.97 11.74 0.43
N GLY A 254 -38.92 11.03 1.56
CA GLY A 254 -40.10 10.44 2.21
C GLY A 254 -40.38 9.01 1.77
N GLN A 255 -41.10 8.28 2.62
CA GLN A 255 -41.35 6.84 2.46
C GLN A 255 -42.14 6.49 1.19
N ASP A 256 -43.20 7.25 0.88
CA ASP A 256 -44.05 7.00 -0.29
C ASP A 256 -43.27 7.07 -1.60
N TYR A 257 -42.31 8.01 -1.69
CA TYR A 257 -41.44 8.15 -2.84
C TYR A 257 -40.51 6.94 -3.02
N ALA A 258 -39.83 6.54 -1.94
CA ALA A 258 -38.92 5.40 -1.94
C ALA A 258 -39.66 4.09 -2.29
N ASP A 259 -40.82 3.84 -1.68
CA ASP A 259 -41.64 2.67 -1.96
C ASP A 259 -42.08 2.62 -3.44
N LYS A 260 -42.50 3.76 -3.99
CA LYS A 260 -42.88 3.85 -5.40
C LYS A 260 -41.68 3.58 -6.32
N PHE A 261 -40.52 4.15 -6.02
CA PHE A 261 -39.30 3.96 -6.81
C PHE A 261 -38.91 2.48 -6.90
N PHE A 262 -38.78 1.79 -5.76
CA PHE A 262 -38.36 0.39 -5.75
C PHE A 262 -39.41 -0.56 -6.35
N ARG A 263 -40.71 -0.24 -6.22
CA ARG A 263 -41.77 -1.00 -6.92
C ARG A 263 -41.71 -0.82 -8.43
N GLU A 264 -41.41 0.37 -8.94
CA GLU A 264 -41.25 0.58 -10.38
C GLU A 264 -39.98 -0.08 -10.92
N LEU A 265 -38.87 -0.04 -10.15
CA LEU A 265 -37.67 -0.81 -10.45
C LEU A 265 -37.96 -2.30 -10.55
N GLN A 266 -38.64 -2.86 -9.55
CA GLN A 266 -39.06 -4.25 -9.51
C GLN A 266 -39.93 -4.63 -10.72
N LYS A 267 -40.95 -3.83 -11.04
CA LYS A 267 -41.82 -4.05 -12.21
C LYS A 267 -41.04 -4.00 -13.52
N LYS A 268 -40.03 -3.14 -13.63
CA LYS A 268 -39.16 -3.09 -14.81
C LYS A 268 -38.39 -4.40 -14.98
N GLU A 269 -37.75 -4.89 -13.92
CA GLU A 269 -36.95 -6.12 -13.97
C GLU A 269 -37.80 -7.38 -14.24
N ILE A 270 -39.02 -7.45 -13.68
CA ILE A 270 -39.98 -8.52 -13.99
C ILE A 270 -40.39 -8.48 -15.47
N ARG A 271 -40.63 -7.29 -16.04
CA ARG A 271 -40.94 -7.12 -17.47
C ARG A 271 -39.78 -7.52 -18.38
N GLU A 272 -38.55 -7.36 -17.91
CA GLU A 272 -37.33 -7.83 -18.57
C GLU A 272 -37.08 -9.33 -18.35
N PHE A 273 -38.02 -10.04 -17.73
CA PHE A 273 -37.97 -11.47 -17.43
C PHE A 273 -36.78 -11.88 -16.54
N VAL A 274 -36.23 -10.97 -15.75
CA VAL A 274 -35.14 -11.27 -14.80
C VAL A 274 -35.73 -11.96 -13.57
N ILE A 275 -35.23 -13.15 -13.21
CA ILE A 275 -35.63 -13.89 -12.00
C ILE A 275 -34.76 -13.49 -10.82
N SER A 276 -33.44 -13.53 -11.00
CA SER A 276 -32.46 -13.24 -9.95
C SER A 276 -31.24 -12.60 -10.57
N TYR A 277 -30.53 -11.77 -9.81
CA TYR A 277 -29.29 -11.18 -10.30
C TYR A 277 -28.32 -10.82 -9.19
N LEU A 278 -27.06 -10.72 -9.59
CA LEU A 278 -25.92 -10.35 -8.79
C LEU A 278 -25.14 -9.26 -9.54
N VAL A 279 -24.79 -8.19 -8.86
CA VAL A 279 -23.97 -7.11 -9.41
C VAL A 279 -22.67 -7.02 -8.60
N LEU A 280 -21.55 -7.16 -9.30
CA LEU A 280 -20.23 -7.33 -8.72
C LEU A 280 -19.35 -6.16 -9.13
N PRO A 281 -18.87 -5.33 -8.19
CA PRO A 281 -18.01 -4.20 -8.53
C PRO A 281 -16.68 -4.66 -9.13
N ILE A 282 -16.29 -4.04 -10.25
CA ILE A 282 -14.96 -4.16 -10.84
C ILE A 282 -14.13 -3.00 -10.31
N ARG A 283 -12.99 -3.31 -9.69
CA ARG A 283 -12.10 -2.30 -9.11
C ARG A 283 -10.80 -2.18 -9.89
N LEU A 284 -10.34 -0.95 -10.04
CA LEU A 284 -8.98 -0.64 -10.43
C LEU A 284 -8.33 0.07 -9.23
N PHE A 285 -7.27 -0.53 -8.68
CA PHE A 285 -6.76 -0.16 -7.36
C PHE A 285 -7.84 -0.33 -6.27
N ASN A 286 -8.29 0.78 -5.69
CA ASN A 286 -9.37 0.83 -4.70
C ASN A 286 -10.64 1.53 -5.26
N ASP A 287 -10.62 1.96 -6.52
CA ASP A 287 -11.72 2.70 -7.12
C ASP A 287 -12.63 1.76 -7.92
N VAL A 288 -13.95 1.88 -7.75
CA VAL A 288 -14.93 1.14 -8.54
C VAL A 288 -15.03 1.76 -9.94
N VAL A 289 -14.56 1.04 -10.95
CA VAL A 289 -14.51 1.50 -12.35
C VAL A 289 -15.62 0.90 -13.22
N GLY A 290 -16.40 -0.03 -12.66
CA GLY A 290 -17.48 -0.70 -13.36
C GLY A 290 -18.10 -1.81 -12.52
N TYR A 291 -18.89 -2.66 -13.17
CA TYR A 291 -19.45 -3.85 -12.55
C TYR A 291 -19.68 -4.98 -13.56
N VAL A 292 -19.75 -6.21 -13.05
CA VAL A 292 -20.29 -7.38 -13.75
C VAL A 292 -21.70 -7.63 -13.21
N ARG A 293 -22.70 -7.59 -14.08
CA ARG A 293 -24.07 -7.98 -13.75
C ARG A 293 -24.31 -9.38 -14.27
N VAL A 294 -24.52 -10.33 -13.38
CA VAL A 294 -24.88 -11.72 -13.70
C VAL A 294 -26.34 -11.92 -13.33
N TYR A 295 -27.15 -12.43 -14.25
CA TYR A 295 -28.59 -12.55 -14.03
C TYR A 295 -29.14 -13.83 -14.64
N THR A 296 -30.24 -14.35 -14.09
CA THR A 296 -30.99 -15.46 -14.66
C THR A 296 -32.33 -14.95 -15.19
N SER A 297 -32.78 -15.54 -16.29
CA SER A 297 -34.05 -15.17 -16.92
C SER A 297 -35.14 -16.22 -16.67
N ALA A 298 -36.39 -15.85 -16.95
CA ALA A 298 -37.52 -16.78 -16.94
C ALA A 298 -37.32 -18.04 -17.80
N MET A 299 -36.46 -17.96 -18.83
CA MET A 299 -36.13 -19.08 -19.70
C MET A 299 -35.18 -20.09 -19.02
N ASP A 300 -34.35 -19.63 -18.10
CA ASP A 300 -33.34 -20.44 -17.41
C ASP A 300 -33.98 -21.31 -16.31
N ARG A 301 -35.09 -20.86 -15.72
CA ARG A 301 -35.87 -21.58 -14.68
C ARG A 301 -35.09 -21.92 -13.40
N TYR A 302 -34.05 -21.15 -13.08
CA TYR A 302 -33.36 -21.23 -11.78
C TYR A 302 -32.98 -19.82 -11.28
N SER A 303 -32.73 -19.73 -9.97
CA SER A 303 -32.15 -18.55 -9.32
C SER A 303 -30.69 -18.81 -8.96
N ILE A 304 -29.88 -17.76 -8.95
CA ILE A 304 -28.50 -17.81 -8.45
C ILE A 304 -28.53 -18.18 -6.96
N THR A 305 -27.76 -19.19 -6.57
CA THR A 305 -27.70 -19.64 -5.17
C THR A 305 -26.66 -18.86 -4.36
N PRO A 306 -26.76 -18.80 -3.02
CA PRO A 306 -25.75 -18.13 -2.18
C PRO A 306 -24.32 -18.67 -2.37
N SER A 307 -24.15 -19.97 -2.63
CA SER A 307 -22.82 -20.54 -2.92
C SER A 307 -22.25 -20.06 -4.26
N GLN A 308 -23.10 -19.88 -5.28
CA GLN A 308 -22.73 -19.27 -6.55
C GLN A 308 -22.41 -17.78 -6.40
N VAL A 309 -23.09 -17.07 -5.49
CA VAL A 309 -22.75 -15.66 -5.16
C VAL A 309 -21.33 -15.57 -4.63
N GLY A 310 -20.97 -16.37 -3.61
CA GLY A 310 -19.60 -16.39 -3.08
C GLY A 310 -18.55 -16.73 -4.15
N TYR A 311 -18.84 -17.71 -5.00
CA TYR A 311 -17.99 -18.07 -6.14
C TYR A 311 -17.75 -16.88 -7.10
N LEU A 312 -18.80 -16.15 -7.49
CA LEU A 312 -18.70 -15.04 -8.43
C LEU A 312 -18.02 -13.81 -7.81
N ILE A 313 -18.17 -13.59 -6.50
CA ILE A 313 -17.47 -12.54 -5.76
C ILE A 313 -15.96 -12.79 -5.81
N GLU A 314 -15.51 -13.99 -5.44
CA GLU A 314 -14.08 -14.35 -5.52
C GLU A 314 -13.54 -14.18 -6.96
N LEU A 315 -14.31 -14.62 -7.97
CA LEU A 315 -13.93 -14.47 -9.38
C LEU A 315 -13.72 -13.00 -9.77
N THR A 316 -14.61 -12.10 -9.32
CA THR A 316 -14.53 -10.67 -9.66
C THR A 316 -13.41 -9.96 -8.90
N GLU A 317 -13.08 -10.40 -7.69
CA GLU A 317 -11.89 -9.93 -6.97
C GLU A 317 -10.61 -10.31 -7.71
N ILE A 318 -10.51 -11.56 -8.19
CA ILE A 318 -9.39 -12.02 -9.03
C ILE A 318 -9.29 -11.18 -10.31
N PHE A 319 -10.43 -10.88 -10.94
CA PHE A 319 -10.47 -10.03 -12.13
C PHE A 319 -9.97 -8.61 -11.84
N SER A 320 -10.48 -7.97 -10.79
CA SER A 320 -10.06 -6.62 -10.36
C SER A 320 -8.57 -6.55 -10.04
N TYR A 321 -8.05 -7.59 -9.36
CA TYR A 321 -6.62 -7.75 -9.11
C TYR A 321 -5.82 -7.83 -10.42
N SER A 322 -6.28 -8.64 -11.38
CA SER A 322 -5.60 -8.81 -12.67
C SER A 322 -5.53 -7.50 -13.47
N MET A 323 -6.63 -6.73 -13.52
CA MET A 323 -6.71 -5.41 -14.14
C MET A 323 -5.70 -4.46 -13.51
N THR A 324 -5.67 -4.38 -12.18
CA THR A 324 -4.75 -3.49 -11.45
C THR A 324 -3.29 -3.89 -11.68
N LYS A 325 -2.98 -5.18 -11.65
CA LYS A 325 -1.63 -5.70 -11.92
C LYS A 325 -1.16 -5.36 -13.34
N ILE A 326 -2.03 -5.54 -14.34
CA ILE A 326 -1.72 -5.22 -15.74
C ILE A 326 -1.51 -3.71 -15.89
N PHE A 327 -2.37 -2.87 -15.31
CA PHE A 327 -2.23 -1.43 -15.34
C PHE A 327 -0.89 -0.95 -14.76
N ILE A 328 -0.53 -1.41 -13.56
CA ILE A 328 0.73 -1.02 -12.90
C ILE A 328 1.93 -1.44 -13.73
N ARG A 329 1.87 -2.62 -14.36
CA ARG A 329 2.92 -3.06 -15.27
C ARG A 329 2.99 -2.17 -16.50
N GLU A 330 1.86 -1.95 -17.18
CA GLU A 330 1.84 -1.13 -18.39
C GLU A 330 2.40 0.26 -18.10
N ASP A 331 1.99 0.88 -16.99
CA ASP A 331 2.47 2.19 -16.54
C ASP A 331 4.00 2.21 -16.36
N ASN A 332 4.56 1.25 -15.61
CA ASN A 332 5.99 1.15 -15.37
C ASN A 332 6.82 0.80 -16.62
N PHE A 333 6.23 0.14 -17.61
CA PHE A 333 6.90 -0.27 -18.83
C PHE A 333 6.50 0.58 -20.06
N ARG A 334 5.79 1.71 -19.87
CA ARG A 334 5.39 2.61 -20.98
C ARG A 334 6.58 3.14 -21.76
N HIS A 335 7.70 3.36 -21.07
CA HIS A 335 8.93 3.87 -21.66
C HIS A 335 9.92 2.74 -21.90
N THR A 336 10.73 2.86 -22.96
CA THR A 336 11.80 1.90 -23.30
C THR A 336 12.93 1.86 -22.28
N LYS A 337 13.03 2.89 -21.43
CA LYS A 337 13.96 2.95 -20.28
C LYS A 337 13.19 2.73 -18.98
N ALA A 338 13.90 2.23 -17.98
CA ALA A 338 13.35 2.07 -16.64
C ALA A 338 12.78 3.40 -16.12
N GLY A 339 11.53 3.38 -15.66
CA GLY A 339 10.77 4.60 -15.36
C GLY A 339 10.77 5.00 -13.88
N THR A 340 10.92 4.05 -12.97
CA THR A 340 10.77 4.29 -11.53
C THR A 340 12.11 4.70 -10.91
N ARG A 341 12.21 5.88 -10.30
CA ARG A 341 13.44 6.34 -9.65
C ARG A 341 13.71 5.57 -8.35
N VAL A 342 14.92 5.04 -8.20
CA VAL A 342 15.44 4.52 -6.93
C VAL A 342 16.06 5.69 -6.16
N VAL A 343 15.74 5.82 -4.88
CA VAL A 343 16.24 6.89 -4.00
C VAL A 343 17.49 6.44 -3.27
N ASP A 344 17.42 5.25 -2.67
CA ASP A 344 18.55 4.60 -2.03
C ASP A 344 18.52 3.08 -2.27
N ILE A 345 19.69 2.46 -2.19
CA ILE A 345 19.81 1.00 -2.32
C ILE A 345 20.89 0.44 -1.38
N SER A 346 20.62 -0.74 -0.84
CA SER A 346 21.54 -1.58 -0.07
C SER A 346 21.48 -3.03 -0.57
N ILE A 347 22.35 -3.88 -0.04
CA ILE A 347 22.31 -5.33 -0.35
C ILE A 347 21.01 -6.00 0.15
N ASN A 348 20.30 -5.38 1.10
CA ASN A 348 19.09 -5.93 1.71
C ASN A 348 17.79 -5.35 1.16
N GLY A 349 17.84 -4.29 0.38
CA GLY A 349 16.63 -3.58 0.00
C GLY A 349 16.91 -2.25 -0.67
N LEU A 350 15.85 -1.62 -1.17
CA LEU A 350 15.89 -0.31 -1.79
C LEU A 350 14.69 0.54 -1.37
N LEU A 351 14.84 1.84 -1.53
CA LEU A 351 13.78 2.83 -1.45
C LEU A 351 13.53 3.37 -2.85
N PHE A 352 12.27 3.42 -3.30
CA PHE A 352 11.94 3.95 -4.62
C PHE A 352 10.76 4.91 -4.58
N GLU A 353 10.68 5.76 -5.59
CA GLU A 353 9.70 6.83 -5.74
C GLU A 353 8.49 6.37 -6.56
N ILE A 354 7.30 6.79 -6.13
CA ILE A 354 6.02 6.62 -6.80
C ILE A 354 5.39 8.00 -6.92
N GLU A 355 5.00 8.36 -8.14
CA GLU A 355 4.30 9.62 -8.42
C GLU A 355 2.77 9.45 -8.26
N GLU A 356 2.24 8.27 -8.56
CA GLU A 356 0.80 8.03 -8.52
C GLU A 356 0.30 7.58 -7.14
N LYS A 357 -0.48 8.44 -6.47
CA LYS A 357 -1.10 8.16 -5.16
C LYS A 357 -1.90 6.85 -5.12
N ARG A 358 -2.61 6.51 -6.19
CA ARG A 358 -3.43 5.28 -6.28
C ARG A 358 -2.57 4.02 -6.19
N ILE A 359 -1.41 4.01 -6.85
CA ILE A 359 -0.44 2.91 -6.78
C ILE A 359 0.12 2.80 -5.35
N PHE A 360 0.50 3.93 -4.74
CA PHE A 360 1.01 3.96 -3.37
C PHE A 360 0.00 3.41 -2.35
N GLN A 361 -1.28 3.78 -2.46
CA GLN A 361 -2.35 3.29 -1.59
C GLN A 361 -2.67 1.80 -1.84
N TYR A 362 -2.49 1.32 -3.08
CA TYR A 362 -2.75 -0.07 -3.44
C TYR A 362 -1.65 -1.03 -2.97
N LEU A 363 -0.38 -0.63 -3.09
CA LEU A 363 0.76 -1.40 -2.62
C LEU A 363 0.83 -1.39 -1.10
N LYS A 364 0.06 -2.24 -0.42
CA LYS A 364 0.03 -2.41 1.04
C LYS A 364 1.25 -3.16 1.58
N LYS A 365 1.46 -3.04 2.89
CA LYS A 365 2.58 -3.69 3.59
C LYS A 365 2.48 -5.19 3.31
N HIS A 366 3.62 -5.85 3.09
CA HIS A 366 3.69 -7.26 2.72
C HIS A 366 3.29 -7.60 1.28
N ASN A 367 2.97 -6.61 0.42
CA ASN A 367 2.96 -6.88 -1.01
C ASN A 367 4.35 -7.28 -1.49
N ILE A 368 4.39 -8.25 -2.40
CA ILE A 368 5.63 -8.74 -3.00
C ILE A 368 5.76 -8.09 -4.37
N ILE A 369 6.93 -7.52 -4.63
CA ILE A 369 7.28 -6.98 -5.93
C ILE A 369 8.54 -7.66 -6.47
N LYS A 370 8.58 -7.80 -7.79
CA LYS A 370 9.77 -8.21 -8.54
C LYS A 370 10.29 -6.98 -9.27
N MET A 371 11.50 -6.57 -8.91
CA MET A 371 12.18 -5.38 -9.41
C MET A 371 13.22 -5.79 -10.45
N PHE A 372 13.30 -4.99 -11.50
CA PHE A 372 14.24 -5.11 -12.60
C PHE A 372 15.12 -3.86 -12.58
N VAL A 373 16.31 -3.99 -12.00
CA VAL A 373 17.22 -2.87 -11.76
C VAL A 373 18.37 -2.93 -12.76
N PRO A 374 18.37 -2.11 -13.83
CA PRO A 374 19.50 -1.99 -14.74
C PRO A 374 20.72 -1.41 -14.02
N VAL A 375 21.76 -2.24 -13.87
CA VAL A 375 23.05 -1.86 -13.31
C VAL A 375 24.14 -2.18 -14.34
N SER A 376 24.79 -1.13 -14.87
CA SER A 376 25.77 -1.24 -15.95
C SER A 376 25.16 -1.90 -17.20
N GLU A 377 25.68 -3.04 -17.65
CA GLU A 377 25.20 -3.77 -18.84
C GLU A 377 24.21 -4.91 -18.51
N LYS A 378 23.83 -5.08 -17.24
CA LYS A 378 22.95 -6.17 -16.80
C LYS A 378 21.74 -5.63 -16.05
N THR A 379 20.61 -6.30 -16.21
CA THR A 379 19.40 -6.03 -15.41
C THR A 379 19.30 -7.04 -14.29
N LEU A 380 19.44 -6.57 -13.06
CA LEU A 380 19.31 -7.39 -11.86
C LEU A 380 17.84 -7.71 -11.62
N ILE A 381 17.54 -8.95 -11.25
CA ILE A 381 16.18 -9.39 -10.93
C ILE A 381 16.09 -9.65 -9.44
N LEU A 382 15.52 -8.68 -8.72
CA LEU A 382 15.42 -8.68 -7.27
C LEU A 382 13.96 -8.90 -6.85
N ARG A 383 13.69 -9.74 -5.87
CA ARG A 383 12.36 -9.89 -5.28
C ARG A 383 12.36 -9.38 -3.86
N GLY A 384 11.35 -8.57 -3.55
CA GLY A 384 11.26 -7.96 -2.25
C GLY A 384 9.84 -7.72 -1.78
N GLU A 385 9.74 -7.48 -0.48
CA GLU A 385 8.51 -7.23 0.24
C GLU A 385 8.44 -5.74 0.63
N VAL A 386 7.30 -5.11 0.40
CA VAL A 386 7.08 -3.72 0.82
C VAL A 386 6.95 -3.66 2.35
N VAL A 387 7.82 -2.87 2.97
CA VAL A 387 7.95 -2.79 4.44
C VAL A 387 7.76 -1.38 4.99
N ARG A 388 7.98 -0.34 4.18
CA ARG A 388 7.97 1.07 4.63
C ARG A 388 7.24 1.96 3.64
N TYR A 389 6.55 2.96 4.18
CA TYR A 389 5.77 3.98 3.48
C TYR A 389 6.26 5.34 3.96
N ILE A 390 6.56 6.23 3.03
CA ILE A 390 6.95 7.60 3.34
C ILE A 390 6.16 8.49 2.39
N VAL A 391 5.43 9.45 2.93
CA VAL A 391 4.80 10.51 2.15
C VAL A 391 5.79 11.66 2.12
N VAL A 392 6.11 12.14 0.93
CA VAL A 392 7.04 13.26 0.73
C VAL A 392 6.23 14.48 0.32
N GLU A 393 6.77 15.67 0.61
CA GLU A 393 6.23 16.93 0.08
C GLU A 393 6.22 16.90 -1.47
N ASP A 394 5.39 17.74 -2.09
CA ASP A 394 5.16 17.81 -3.55
C ASP A 394 4.45 16.61 -4.20
N GLY A 395 3.72 15.80 -3.42
CA GLY A 395 2.87 14.74 -3.98
C GLY A 395 3.64 13.51 -4.46
N LYS A 396 4.87 13.35 -3.99
CA LYS A 396 5.69 12.16 -4.20
C LYS A 396 5.56 11.19 -3.03
N TYR A 397 5.70 9.91 -3.31
CA TYR A 397 5.62 8.86 -2.30
C TYR A 397 6.83 7.95 -2.40
N HIS A 398 7.41 7.54 -1.27
CA HIS A 398 8.48 6.54 -1.27
C HIS A 398 8.01 5.22 -0.66
N LEU A 399 8.37 4.11 -1.31
CA LEU A 399 8.18 2.76 -0.79
C LEU A 399 9.53 2.10 -0.52
N GLY A 400 9.69 1.64 0.71
CA GLY A 400 10.86 0.85 1.13
C GLY A 400 10.57 -0.63 0.99
N VAL A 401 11.49 -1.35 0.35
CA VAL A 401 11.38 -2.76 0.03
C VAL A 401 12.57 -3.52 0.57
N ASN A 402 12.31 -4.63 1.26
CA ASN A 402 13.36 -5.56 1.67
C ASN A 402 13.43 -6.72 0.69
N PHE A 403 14.63 -7.01 0.19
CA PHE A 403 14.88 -8.18 -0.64
C PHE A 403 14.79 -9.45 0.20
N PHE A 404 14.20 -10.49 -0.37
CA PHE A 404 14.15 -11.83 0.23
C PHE A 404 14.59 -12.93 -0.74
N ASP A 405 14.64 -12.65 -2.04
CA ASP A 405 15.05 -13.63 -3.06
C ASP A 405 15.70 -12.92 -4.26
N SER A 406 16.77 -13.52 -4.77
CA SER A 406 17.56 -13.07 -5.91
C SER A 406 18.53 -14.16 -6.36
N ASN A 407 18.95 -14.11 -7.62
CA ASN A 407 20.09 -14.90 -8.08
C ASN A 407 21.37 -14.44 -7.33
N PRO A 408 22.22 -15.37 -6.85
CA PRO A 408 23.53 -15.03 -6.29
C PRO A 408 24.40 -14.14 -7.17
N ASP A 409 24.38 -14.33 -8.49
CA ASP A 409 25.16 -13.51 -9.43
C ASP A 409 24.69 -12.05 -9.43
N ASP A 410 23.38 -11.83 -9.35
CA ASP A 410 22.79 -10.49 -9.28
C ASP A 410 23.17 -9.79 -7.97
N MET A 411 23.23 -10.53 -6.87
CA MET A 411 23.68 -10.01 -5.57
C MET A 411 25.16 -9.61 -5.57
N LEU A 412 26.02 -10.38 -6.24
CA LEU A 412 27.43 -10.02 -6.40
C LEU A 412 27.61 -8.72 -7.22
N ILE A 413 26.80 -8.55 -8.27
CA ILE A 413 26.83 -7.32 -9.08
C ILE A 413 26.33 -6.14 -8.25
N LEU A 414 25.24 -6.32 -7.49
CA LEU A 414 24.70 -5.29 -6.60
C LEU A 414 25.73 -4.88 -5.54
N GLN A 415 26.40 -5.85 -4.91
CA GLN A 415 27.43 -5.58 -3.91
C GLN A 415 28.59 -4.77 -4.50
N LYS A 416 29.06 -5.13 -5.70
CA LYS A 416 30.10 -4.37 -6.41
C LYS A 416 29.64 -2.94 -6.73
N TYR A 417 28.40 -2.78 -7.17
CA TYR A 417 27.82 -1.47 -7.47
C TYR A 417 27.77 -0.57 -6.23
N ILE A 418 27.28 -1.10 -5.10
CA ILE A 418 27.23 -0.39 -3.81
C ILE A 418 28.64 0.03 -3.39
N PHE A 419 29.61 -0.89 -3.46
CA PHE A 419 31.00 -0.61 -3.09
C PHE A 419 31.62 0.50 -3.97
N MET A 420 31.40 0.46 -5.28
CA MET A 420 31.90 1.49 -6.20
C MET A 420 31.31 2.87 -5.92
N ARG A 421 30.02 2.95 -5.57
CA ARG A 421 29.36 4.21 -5.25
C ARG A 421 29.84 4.78 -3.92
N MET A 422 30.04 3.94 -2.90
CA MET A 422 30.66 4.36 -1.64
C MET A 422 32.01 5.03 -1.87
N GLY A 423 32.87 4.41 -2.69
CA GLY A 423 34.20 4.95 -3.00
C GLY A 423 34.18 6.31 -3.71
N ARG A 424 33.10 6.65 -4.41
CA ARG A 424 32.92 7.98 -5.05
C ARG A 424 32.46 9.05 -4.07
N VAL A 425 31.53 8.71 -3.16
CA VAL A 425 31.03 9.63 -2.13
C VAL A 425 32.12 10.04 -1.14
N LEU A 426 33.12 9.18 -0.89
CA LEU A 426 34.28 9.51 -0.04
C LEU A 426 35.36 10.36 -0.74
N SER A 427 35.26 10.54 -2.05
CA SER A 427 36.24 11.27 -2.87
C SER A 427 35.78 12.66 -3.33
N GLU A 428 34.51 13.00 -3.07
CA GLU A 428 33.92 14.33 -3.18
C GLU A 428 33.84 14.96 -1.78
#